data_AF-A0A2V8TNE7-F1
#
_entry.id   AF-A0A2V8TNE7-F1
#
_cell.length_a   1.000
_cell.length_b   1.000
_cell.length_c   1.000
_cell.angle_alpha   90.00
_cell.angle_beta   90.00
_cell.angle_gamma   90.00
#
_symmetry.space_group_name_H-M   'P 1'
#
loop_
_entity.id
_entity.type
_entity.pdbx_description
1 polymer ?
#
loop_
_entity_poly.entity_id
_entity_poly.type
_entity_poly.pdbx_seq_one_letter_code
_entity_poly.pdbx_strand_id
1 'polypeptide(L)'
;MKVSDDTGASDQFLPWIAAHPDGRLSLSWLDRRSDPSNISYDAFYTNTLDGLNFLPNVRISTGSSLLGVNDFIGHYTGLAVSGSSVFPVWGDTRNGSSDIFTALGKVR
;
A
#
# COMPACT_ATOMS: atom_id res chain seq x y z
N MET A 1 7.12 17.16 0.25
CA MET A 1 7.61 15.89 0.82
C MET A 1 6.97 14.75 0.04
N LYS A 2 7.72 13.72 -0.35
CA LYS A 2 7.20 12.52 -1.03
C LYS A 2 7.23 11.36 -0.03
N VAL A 3 6.13 10.59 0.05
CA VAL A 3 6.03 9.39 0.91
C VAL A 3 6.73 8.21 0.26
N SER A 4 6.47 8.03 -1.05
CA SER A 4 7.07 6.96 -1.82
C SER A 4 8.57 7.23 -2.02
N ASP A 5 9.40 6.24 -1.68
CA ASP A 5 10.84 6.23 -1.94
C ASP A 5 11.20 5.73 -3.35
N ASP A 6 10.20 5.45 -4.21
CA ASP A 6 10.44 5.14 -5.62
C ASP A 6 11.06 6.35 -6.34
N THR A 7 12.20 6.14 -6.99
CA THR A 7 12.88 7.16 -7.81
C THR A 7 12.49 7.08 -9.28
N GLY A 8 11.69 6.09 -9.68
CA GLY A 8 11.19 5.92 -11.03
C GLY A 8 9.99 6.82 -11.39
N ALA A 9 9.41 6.54 -12.55
CA ALA A 9 8.22 7.20 -13.08
C ALA A 9 6.97 6.30 -13.02
N SER A 10 6.97 5.31 -12.12
CA SER A 10 5.84 4.39 -11.95
C SER A 10 4.65 5.09 -11.30
N ASP A 11 3.44 4.56 -11.50
CA ASP A 11 2.23 5.10 -10.90
C ASP A 11 2.14 4.72 -9.41
N GLN A 12 1.75 5.70 -8.57
CA GLN A 12 1.31 5.47 -7.19
C GLN A 12 -0.11 6.02 -7.02
N PHE A 13 -1.01 5.24 -6.42
CA PHE A 13 -2.43 5.55 -6.40
C PHE A 13 -3.16 4.96 -5.18
N LEU A 14 -4.39 5.44 -4.97
CA LEU A 14 -5.28 5.05 -3.85
C LEU A 14 -4.61 5.09 -2.46
N PRO A 15 -4.01 6.24 -2.07
CA PRO A 15 -3.36 6.36 -0.77
C PRO A 15 -4.38 6.39 0.38
N TRP A 16 -3.97 5.85 1.52
CA TRP A 16 -4.66 5.92 2.81
C TRP A 16 -3.69 6.33 3.91
N ILE A 17 -4.22 6.99 4.93
CA ILE A 17 -3.49 7.38 6.13
C ILE A 17 -4.35 7.14 7.37
N ALA A 18 -3.73 6.69 8.45
CA ALA A 18 -4.39 6.49 9.73
C ALA A 18 -3.46 6.89 10.89
N ALA A 19 -4.04 7.50 11.92
CA ALA A 19 -3.31 7.90 13.12
C ALA A 19 -3.39 6.81 14.20
N HIS A 20 -2.23 6.47 14.76
CA HIS A 20 -2.12 5.63 15.94
C HIS A 20 -2.54 6.42 17.21
N PRO A 21 -2.91 5.74 18.30
CA PRO A 21 -3.29 6.39 19.56
C PRO A 21 -2.24 7.34 20.15
N ASP A 22 -0.96 7.17 19.82
CA ASP A 22 0.14 8.03 20.27
C ASP A 22 0.63 9.03 19.21
N GLY A 23 -0.19 9.28 18.19
CA GLY A 23 0.03 10.35 17.21
C GLY A 23 0.92 9.98 16.03
N ARG A 24 1.51 8.78 16.01
CA ARG A 24 2.19 8.26 14.81
C ARG A 24 1.20 8.11 13.67
N LEU A 25 1.69 8.17 12.44
CA LEU A 25 0.87 7.95 11.24
C LEU A 25 1.40 6.73 10.49
N SER A 26 0.47 5.88 10.04
CA SER A 26 0.73 4.87 9.01
C SER A 26 0.09 5.31 7.71
N LEU A 27 0.77 5.04 6.60
CA LEU A 27 0.29 5.31 5.26
C LEU A 27 0.38 4.03 4.44
N SER A 28 -0.63 3.76 3.60
CA SER A 28 -0.60 2.67 2.63
C SER A 28 -1.07 3.14 1.26
N TRP A 29 -0.55 2.55 0.19
CA TRP A 29 -0.92 2.89 -1.19
C TRP A 29 -0.68 1.71 -2.13
N LEU A 30 -1.19 1.83 -3.35
CA LEU A 30 -0.90 0.93 -4.45
C LEU A 30 0.18 1.54 -5.34
N ASP A 31 1.10 0.70 -5.80
CA ASP A 31 2.33 1.14 -6.43
C ASP A 31 2.72 0.19 -7.56
N ARG A 32 3.09 0.74 -8.72
CA ARG A 32 3.50 -0.05 -9.89
C ARG A 32 5.02 -0.17 -10.05
N ARG A 33 5.82 0.27 -9.08
CA ARG A 33 7.30 0.26 -9.17
C ARG A 33 7.92 -1.10 -9.50
N SER A 34 7.23 -2.19 -9.16
CA SER A 34 7.71 -3.55 -9.43
C SER A 34 7.49 -3.99 -10.88
N ASP A 35 6.73 -3.24 -11.68
CA ASP A 35 6.41 -3.57 -13.07
C ASP A 35 7.04 -2.54 -14.03
N PRO A 36 8.07 -2.93 -14.81
CA PRO A 36 8.68 -2.07 -15.83
C PRO A 36 7.71 -1.55 -16.89
N SER A 37 6.57 -2.24 -17.11
CA SER A 37 5.53 -1.80 -18.04
C SER A 37 4.50 -0.86 -17.40
N ASN A 38 4.59 -0.62 -16.09
CA ASN A 38 3.68 0.24 -15.32
C ASN A 38 2.21 -0.19 -15.41
N ILE A 39 1.93 -1.50 -15.38
CA ILE A 39 0.59 -2.09 -15.47
C ILE A 39 0.20 -2.74 -14.15
N SER A 40 0.95 -3.76 -13.72
CA SER A 40 0.70 -4.51 -12.49
C SER A 40 1.05 -3.66 -11.27
N TYR A 41 0.37 -3.92 -10.16
CA TYR A 41 0.53 -3.13 -8.94
C TYR A 41 0.69 -3.99 -7.70
N ASP A 42 1.25 -3.37 -6.67
CA ASP A 42 1.57 -3.94 -5.38
C ASP A 42 1.08 -3.02 -4.26
N ALA A 43 0.76 -3.59 -3.10
CA ALA A 43 0.39 -2.81 -1.92
C ALA A 43 1.63 -2.49 -1.09
N PHE A 44 1.80 -1.22 -0.72
CA PHE A 44 2.91 -0.74 0.10
C PHE A 44 2.41 0.01 1.34
N TYR A 45 3.25 0.06 2.38
CA TYR A 45 3.05 0.95 3.52
C TYR A 45 4.35 1.55 4.04
N THR A 46 4.21 2.63 4.81
CA THR A 46 5.26 3.19 5.66
C THR A 46 4.64 3.79 6.93
N ASN A 47 5.49 4.15 7.88
CA ASN A 47 5.08 4.90 9.07
C ASN A 47 5.93 6.18 9.20
N THR A 48 5.39 7.14 9.93
CA THR A 48 6.06 8.41 10.25
C THR A 48 5.63 8.90 11.63
N LEU A 49 6.53 9.62 12.32
CA LEU A 49 6.23 10.27 13.60
C LEU A 49 5.76 11.72 13.42
N ASP A 50 6.10 12.35 12.30
CA ASP A 50 6.01 13.80 12.10
C ASP A 50 5.41 14.22 10.75
N GLY A 51 5.10 13.26 9.86
CA GLY A 51 4.62 13.55 8.51
C GLY A 51 5.70 14.10 7.56
N LEU A 52 6.94 14.20 8.03
CA LEU A 52 8.08 14.79 7.32
C LEU A 52 9.21 13.78 7.11
N ASN A 53 9.33 12.77 7.97
CA ASN A 53 10.33 11.72 7.86
C ASN A 53 9.59 10.38 7.82
N PHE A 54 9.70 9.68 6.69
CA PHE A 54 9.07 8.38 6.48
C PHE A 54 10.11 7.28 6.64
N LEU A 55 9.67 6.18 7.24
CA LEU A 55 10.45 4.95 7.26
C LEU A 55 10.54 4.34 5.84
N PRO A 56 11.48 3.42 5.60
CA PRO A 56 11.55 2.72 4.32
C PRO A 56 10.19 2.14 3.92
N ASN A 57 9.84 2.27 2.63
CA ASN A 57 8.60 1.71 2.14
C ASN A 57 8.67 0.18 2.18
N VAL A 58 7.60 -0.46 2.66
CA VAL A 58 7.53 -1.91 2.75
C VAL A 58 6.44 -2.42 1.81
N ARG A 59 6.82 -3.31 0.88
CA ARG A 59 5.85 -4.08 0.08
C ARG A 59 5.15 -5.09 0.97
N ILE A 60 3.82 -5.05 0.97
CA ILE A 60 2.94 -5.88 1.78
C ILE A 60 2.35 -7.03 0.97
N SER A 61 2.08 -6.80 -0.31
CA SER A 61 1.61 -7.84 -1.21
C SER A 61 2.71 -8.88 -1.42
N THR A 62 2.37 -10.15 -1.29
CA THR A 62 3.26 -11.29 -1.57
C THR A 62 3.33 -11.66 -3.06
N GLY A 63 2.55 -10.98 -3.89
CA GLY A 63 2.53 -11.10 -5.35
C GLY A 63 1.83 -9.89 -5.94
N SER A 64 2.09 -9.59 -7.22
CA SER A 64 1.54 -8.42 -7.90
C SER A 64 0.16 -8.70 -8.46
N SER A 65 -0.74 -7.73 -8.34
CA SER A 65 -2.06 -7.79 -8.94
C SER A 65 -1.97 -7.53 -10.44
N LEU A 66 -2.77 -8.26 -11.22
CA LEU A 66 -2.71 -8.29 -12.69
C LEU A 66 -3.93 -7.58 -13.31
N LEU A 67 -3.71 -6.46 -14.00
CA LEU A 67 -4.79 -5.67 -14.65
C LEU A 67 -5.47 -6.34 -15.85
N GLY A 68 -5.05 -7.55 -16.26
CA GLY A 68 -5.68 -8.30 -17.36
C GLY A 68 -6.78 -9.28 -16.95
N VAL A 69 -7.06 -9.40 -15.66
CA VAL A 69 -8.06 -10.33 -15.10
C VAL A 69 -9.41 -9.65 -14.86
N ASN A 70 -9.39 -8.37 -14.48
CA ASN A 70 -10.57 -7.53 -14.29
C ASN A 70 -10.19 -6.07 -14.56
N ASP A 71 -11.02 -5.35 -15.31
CA ASP A 71 -10.84 -3.91 -15.57
C ASP A 71 -11.08 -3.07 -14.30
N PHE A 72 -11.73 -3.65 -13.30
CA PHE A 72 -12.02 -3.02 -12.02
C PHE A 72 -11.17 -3.60 -10.88
N ILE A 73 -10.28 -2.77 -10.32
CA ILE A 73 -9.39 -3.13 -9.21
C ILE A 73 -9.93 -2.76 -7.82
N GLY A 74 -11.19 -2.34 -7.76
CA GLY A 74 -11.79 -1.75 -6.57
C GLY A 74 -11.58 -0.24 -6.48
N HIS A 75 -12.52 0.44 -5.85
CA HIS A 75 -12.39 1.86 -5.46
C HIS A 75 -11.91 2.02 -4.01
N TYR A 76 -11.94 0.93 -3.23
CA TYR A 76 -11.73 0.94 -1.80
C TYR A 76 -10.49 0.13 -1.44
N THR A 77 -9.39 0.84 -1.18
CA THR A 77 -8.39 0.38 -0.22
C THR A 77 -8.81 0.87 1.17
N GLY A 78 -8.11 0.43 2.21
CA GLY A 78 -8.37 0.89 3.58
C GLY A 78 -7.17 0.65 4.48
N LEU A 79 -7.14 1.36 5.60
CA LEU A 79 -6.09 1.23 6.59
C LEU A 79 -6.67 1.38 7.99
N ALA A 80 -6.55 0.33 8.80
CA ALA A 80 -6.81 0.39 10.24
C ALA A 80 -5.50 0.28 11.02
N VAL A 81 -5.41 0.94 12.16
CA VAL A 81 -4.24 0.91 13.03
C VAL A 81 -4.62 0.69 14.49
N SER A 82 -3.72 0.07 15.24
CA SER A 82 -3.79 -0.05 16.71
C SER A 82 -2.57 0.63 17.34
N GLY A 83 -2.32 0.43 18.64
CA GLY A 83 -1.10 0.95 19.27
C GLY A 83 0.20 0.52 18.58
N SER A 84 0.27 -0.69 18.03
CA SER A 84 1.49 -1.27 17.46
C SER A 84 1.33 -1.95 16.09
N SER A 85 0.10 -2.06 15.60
CA SER A 85 -0.23 -2.84 14.40
C SER A 85 -0.87 -1.99 13.32
N VAL A 86 -0.67 -2.42 12.09
CA VAL A 86 -1.19 -1.79 10.86
C VAL A 86 -1.92 -2.85 10.06
N PHE A 87 -3.15 -2.58 9.63
CA PHE A 87 -4.02 -3.49 8.90
C PHE A 87 -4.48 -2.83 7.60
N PRO A 88 -3.64 -2.84 6.55
CA PRO A 88 -4.04 -2.42 5.22
C PRO A 88 -5.01 -3.44 4.62
N VAL A 89 -5.93 -2.97 3.78
CA VAL A 89 -6.79 -3.79 2.94
C VAL A 89 -6.76 -3.28 1.51
N TRP A 90 -6.66 -4.19 0.54
CA TRP A 90 -6.62 -3.86 -0.89
C TRP A 90 -7.33 -4.91 -1.74
N GLY A 91 -7.79 -4.49 -2.92
CA GLY A 91 -8.23 -5.38 -3.98
C GLY A 91 -7.02 -5.94 -4.74
N ASP A 92 -7.07 -7.22 -5.09
CA ASP A 92 -5.97 -7.92 -5.74
C ASP A 92 -6.51 -9.00 -6.68
N THR A 93 -5.89 -9.15 -7.83
CA THR A 93 -6.27 -10.11 -8.88
C THR A 93 -5.21 -11.18 -9.13
N ARG A 94 -4.17 -11.27 -8.30
CA ARG A 94 -3.04 -12.21 -8.49
C ARG A 94 -3.43 -13.68 -8.60
N ASN A 95 -4.60 -14.05 -8.09
CA ASN A 95 -5.12 -15.42 -8.13
C ASN A 95 -5.99 -15.71 -9.37
N GLY A 96 -6.11 -14.77 -10.32
CA GLY A 96 -7.00 -14.93 -11.48
C GLY A 96 -8.47 -14.58 -11.20
N SER A 97 -8.78 -14.04 -10.02
CA SER A 97 -10.07 -13.46 -9.65
C SER A 97 -9.87 -12.24 -8.75
N SER A 98 -10.84 -11.33 -8.69
CA SER A 98 -10.81 -10.21 -7.75
C SER A 98 -11.09 -10.66 -6.33
N ASP A 99 -10.09 -10.57 -5.48
CA ASP A 99 -10.15 -10.88 -4.06
C ASP A 99 -9.81 -9.66 -3.21
N ILE A 100 -10.23 -9.68 -1.94
CA ILE A 100 -9.80 -8.70 -0.94
C ILE A 100 -8.69 -9.33 -0.10
N PHE A 101 -7.57 -8.63 0.01
CA PHE A 101 -6.44 -9.05 0.82
C PHE A 101 -6.17 -8.07 1.96
N THR A 102 -5.59 -8.61 3.02
CA THR A 102 -5.07 -7.85 4.15
C THR A 102 -3.75 -8.46 4.60
N ALA A 103 -3.01 -7.73 5.43
CA ALA A 103 -1.82 -8.22 6.10
C ALA A 103 -1.68 -7.55 7.47
N LEU A 104 -0.80 -8.10 8.30
CA LEU A 104 -0.38 -7.47 9.54
C LEU A 104 0.95 -6.73 9.32
N GLY A 105 0.90 -5.41 9.27
CA GLY A 105 2.06 -4.54 9.36
C GLY A 105 2.41 -4.23 10.81
N LYS A 106 3.67 -3.84 11.04
CA LYS A 106 4.14 -3.31 12.33
C LYS A 106 4.67 -1.90 12.14
N VAL A 107 4.51 -1.10 13.19
CA VAL A 107 5.25 0.15 13.34
C VAL A 107 6.67 -0.23 13.78
N ARG A 108 7.65 -0.08 12.89
CA ARG A 108 9.06 -0.29 13.19
C ARG A 108 9.84 0.92 12.72
#